data_AF-A0A195EDP1-F1
#
_entry.id   AF-A0A195EDP1-F1
#
_cell.length_a   1.000
_cell.length_b   1.000
_cell.length_c   1.000
_cell.angle_alpha   90.00
_cell.angle_beta   90.00
_cell.angle_gamma   90.00
#
_symmetry.space_group_name_H-M   'P 1'
#
loop_
_entity.id
_entity.type
_entity.pdbx_description
1 polymer ?
#
loop_
_entity_poly.entity_id
_entity_poly.type
_entity_poly.pdbx_seq_one_letter_code
_entity_poly.pdbx_strand_id
1 'polypeptide(L)'
;MPRLSIALIVTIINVLMCVAEEKLYSDEFDNIDIQTVFNNKGLIEDYYNCFMEIGPCKTPQQRFFTGIFSEAFQTKCKKCTEKQKIIIEKALTKKNNNKHIITMRKLILYNLCTEKKMLLIQLNISSVITVESMSQLSRIILIVAMNVLMYVLAVERYSDQFDDIDMDAILRNDTQREEYHKCYMNTGPCNTMQEALTGTYVYNATNYTDA
;
A
#
# COMPACT_ATOMS: atom_id res chain seq x y z
N MET A 1 -4.37 -44.15 -10.82
CA MET A 1 -3.19 -43.59 -11.50
C MET A 1 -3.26 -42.08 -11.80
N PRO A 2 -4.37 -41.44 -12.25
CA PRO A 2 -4.36 -40.00 -12.58
C PRO A 2 -4.21 -39.07 -11.37
N ARG A 3 -4.64 -39.50 -10.18
CA ARG A 3 -4.54 -38.71 -8.94
C ARG A 3 -3.09 -38.52 -8.45
N LEU A 4 -2.22 -39.51 -8.68
CA LEU A 4 -0.80 -39.43 -8.29
C LEU A 4 -0.03 -38.52 -9.27
N SER A 5 -0.35 -38.58 -10.56
CA SER A 5 0.21 -37.71 -11.58
C SER A 5 -0.17 -36.24 -11.37
N ILE A 6 -1.42 -35.95 -11.00
CA ILE A 6 -1.86 -34.57 -10.68
C ILE A 6 -1.14 -34.06 -9.42
N ALA A 7 -1.00 -34.89 -8.38
CA ALA A 7 -0.29 -34.49 -7.16
C ALA A 7 1.19 -34.14 -7.43
N LEU A 8 1.87 -34.92 -8.28
CA LEU A 8 3.24 -34.66 -8.71
C LEU A 8 3.37 -33.39 -9.55
N ILE A 9 2.43 -33.15 -10.47
CA ILE A 9 2.43 -31.92 -11.28
C ILE A 9 2.22 -30.70 -10.38
N VAL A 10 1.29 -30.76 -9.43
CA VAL A 10 1.03 -29.67 -8.49
C VAL A 10 2.23 -29.41 -7.58
N THR A 11 2.91 -30.44 -7.06
CA THR A 11 4.13 -30.22 -6.25
C THR A 11 5.28 -29.66 -7.09
N ILE A 12 5.47 -30.12 -8.32
CA ILE A 12 6.49 -29.58 -9.23
C ILE A 12 6.21 -28.10 -9.56
N ILE A 13 4.96 -27.72 -9.82
CA ILE A 13 4.57 -26.31 -10.06
C ILE A 13 4.82 -25.45 -8.81
N ASN A 14 4.47 -25.93 -7.62
CA ASN A 14 4.73 -25.20 -6.36
C ASN A 14 6.24 -25.02 -6.09
N VAL A 15 7.05 -26.04 -6.38
CA VAL A 15 8.52 -25.95 -6.25
C VAL A 15 9.09 -24.98 -7.28
N LEU A 16 8.63 -25.02 -8.54
CA LEU A 16 9.05 -24.10 -9.60
C LEU A 16 8.73 -22.64 -9.28
N MET A 17 7.56 -22.36 -8.69
CA MET A 17 7.20 -21.01 -8.23
C MET A 17 8.08 -20.49 -7.09
N CYS A 18 8.70 -21.39 -6.32
CA CYS A 18 9.55 -21.06 -5.18
C CYS A 18 11.02 -20.76 -5.57
N VAL A 19 11.46 -21.19 -6.76
CA VAL A 19 12.85 -21.07 -7.25
C VAL A 19 13.02 -19.93 -8.26
N ALA A 20 11.96 -19.19 -8.58
CA ALA A 20 12.08 -17.98 -9.39
C ALA A 20 12.91 -16.94 -8.62
N GLU A 21 14.16 -16.74 -9.04
CA GLU A 21 15.01 -15.67 -8.52
C GLU A 21 14.35 -14.33 -8.86
N GLU A 22 13.85 -13.65 -7.83
CA GLU A 22 13.24 -12.34 -8.01
C GLU A 22 14.32 -11.32 -8.39
N LYS A 23 14.29 -10.87 -9.65
CA LYS A 23 15.19 -9.84 -10.12
C LYS A 23 14.98 -8.57 -9.31
N LEU A 24 16.09 -8.02 -8.81
CA LEU A 24 16.12 -6.73 -8.15
C LEU A 24 15.71 -5.62 -9.12
N TYR A 25 15.25 -4.49 -8.57
CA TYR A 25 15.06 -3.26 -9.32
C TYR A 25 16.38 -2.76 -9.90
N SER A 26 16.28 -1.95 -10.96
CA SER A 26 17.43 -1.29 -11.56
C SER A 26 18.23 -0.51 -10.50
N ASP A 27 19.55 -0.62 -10.54
CA ASP A 27 20.48 0.09 -9.66
C ASP A 27 20.94 1.44 -10.24
N GLU A 28 20.44 1.82 -11.42
CA GLU A 28 20.78 3.06 -12.15
C GLU A 28 20.69 4.31 -11.26
N PHE A 29 19.73 4.35 -10.34
CA PHE A 29 19.44 5.50 -9.48
C PHE A 29 19.91 5.34 -8.01
N ASP A 30 20.71 4.32 -7.71
CA ASP A 30 21.13 3.99 -6.34
C ASP A 30 22.11 5.00 -5.72
N ASN A 31 22.82 5.77 -6.55
CA ASN A 31 23.81 6.77 -6.10
C ASN A 31 23.19 8.15 -5.85
N ILE A 32 21.87 8.23 -5.62
CA ILE A 32 21.19 9.47 -5.31
C ILE A 32 21.70 10.08 -3.99
N ASP A 33 21.99 11.38 -4.01
CA ASP A 33 22.21 12.13 -2.79
C ASP A 33 20.88 12.53 -2.14
N ILE A 34 20.34 11.60 -1.35
CA ILE A 34 19.10 11.79 -0.59
C ILE A 34 19.20 12.96 0.41
N GLN A 35 20.41 13.33 0.88
CA GLN A 35 20.58 14.43 1.81
C GLN A 35 20.33 15.77 1.11
N THR A 36 20.87 15.93 -0.09
CA THR A 36 20.64 17.13 -0.92
C THR A 36 19.16 17.28 -1.26
N VAL A 37 18.49 16.19 -1.62
CA VAL A 37 17.03 16.18 -1.82
C VAL A 37 16.32 16.63 -0.55
N PHE A 38 16.64 16.02 0.60
CA PHE A 38 15.94 16.30 1.86
C PHE A 38 16.22 17.66 2.50
N ASN A 39 17.29 18.34 2.09
CA ASN A 39 17.65 19.66 2.60
C ASN A 39 17.16 20.79 1.68
N ASN A 40 16.78 20.49 0.44
CA ASN A 40 16.26 21.46 -0.51
C ASN A 40 14.72 21.41 -0.58
N LYS A 41 14.06 22.47 -0.10
CA LYS A 41 12.60 22.55 -0.05
C LYS A 41 11.94 22.40 -1.43
N GLY A 42 12.49 23.02 -2.47
CA GLY A 42 11.95 22.94 -3.83
C GLY A 42 12.11 21.55 -4.44
N LEU A 43 13.27 20.90 -4.23
CA LEU A 43 13.46 19.52 -4.69
C LEU A 43 12.49 18.56 -4.00
N ILE A 44 12.34 18.64 -2.68
CA ILE A 44 11.35 17.83 -1.95
C ILE A 44 9.94 18.04 -2.47
N GLU A 45 9.56 19.28 -2.77
CA GLU A 45 8.24 19.58 -3.29
C GLU A 45 8.03 18.96 -4.68
N ASP A 46 9.03 19.03 -5.55
CA ASP A 46 9.00 18.37 -6.85
C ASP A 46 8.90 16.84 -6.74
N TYR A 47 9.67 16.25 -5.82
CA TYR A 47 9.58 14.82 -5.51
C TYR A 47 8.19 14.45 -4.98
N TYR A 48 7.66 15.23 -4.04
CA TYR A 48 6.35 15.02 -3.45
C TYR A 48 5.23 15.12 -4.50
N ASN A 49 5.26 16.15 -5.34
CA ASN A 49 4.22 16.37 -6.36
C ASN A 49 4.21 15.25 -7.39
N CYS A 50 5.38 14.78 -7.83
CA CYS A 50 5.50 13.60 -8.68
C CYS A 50 4.97 12.35 -8.00
N PHE A 51 5.35 12.12 -6.75
CA PHE A 51 5.01 10.90 -6.02
C PHE A 51 3.53 10.80 -5.68
N MET A 52 2.89 11.95 -5.43
CA MET A 52 1.46 12.06 -5.17
C MET A 52 0.64 12.21 -6.46
N GLU A 53 1.29 12.17 -7.64
CA GLU A 53 0.65 12.38 -8.95
C GLU A 53 -0.10 13.73 -9.06
N ILE A 54 0.29 14.72 -8.26
CA ILE A 54 -0.25 16.09 -8.27
C ILE A 54 0.41 16.94 -9.35
N GLY A 55 1.60 16.56 -9.80
CA GLY A 55 2.34 17.22 -10.85
C GLY A 55 3.29 16.28 -11.60
N PRO A 56 3.90 16.72 -12.71
CA PRO A 56 4.73 15.87 -13.53
C PRO A 56 6.05 15.53 -12.82
N CYS A 57 6.49 14.28 -12.98
CA CYS A 57 7.84 13.88 -12.61
C CYS A 57 8.87 14.53 -13.54
N LYS A 58 9.70 15.40 -12.98
CA LYS A 58 10.69 16.22 -13.69
C LYS A 58 11.93 15.42 -14.11
N THR A 59 12.27 14.35 -13.38
CA THR A 59 13.45 13.52 -13.66
C THR A 59 13.10 12.05 -13.94
N PRO A 60 13.91 11.32 -14.72
CA PRO A 60 13.77 9.87 -14.87
C PRO A 60 13.80 9.12 -13.54
N GLN A 61 14.62 9.60 -12.61
CA GLN A 61 14.74 9.09 -11.25
C GLN A 61 13.43 9.21 -10.45
N GLN A 62 12.77 10.37 -10.54
CA GLN A 62 11.45 10.57 -9.92
C GLN A 62 10.42 9.60 -10.49
N ARG A 63 10.39 9.42 -11.82
CA ARG A 63 9.50 8.44 -12.48
C ARG A 63 9.78 7.02 -12.02
N PHE A 64 11.06 6.64 -11.92
CA PHE A 64 11.47 5.32 -11.48
C PHE A 64 10.97 5.01 -10.06
N PHE A 65 11.30 5.87 -9.09
CA PHE A 65 10.92 5.64 -7.69
C PHE A 65 9.41 5.68 -7.46
N THR A 66 8.69 6.59 -8.11
CA THR A 66 7.22 6.62 -8.06
C THR A 66 6.62 5.34 -8.67
N GLY A 67 7.13 4.87 -9.81
CA GLY A 67 6.63 3.69 -10.49
C GLY A 67 6.80 2.38 -9.71
N ILE A 68 7.92 2.21 -9.00
CA ILE A 68 8.16 1.02 -8.17
C ILE A 68 7.58 1.15 -6.76
N PHE A 69 7.11 2.34 -6.35
CA PHE A 69 6.79 2.61 -4.94
C PHE A 69 5.74 1.65 -4.39
N SER A 70 4.63 1.47 -5.10
CA SER A 70 3.52 0.62 -4.63
C SER A 70 3.95 -0.83 -4.43
N GLU A 71 4.68 -1.40 -5.38
CA GLU A 71 5.20 -2.78 -5.28
C GLU A 71 6.29 -2.89 -4.21
N ALA A 72 7.28 -2.00 -4.22
CA ALA A 72 8.36 -1.97 -3.22
C ALA A 72 7.78 -1.83 -1.81
N PHE A 73 6.69 -1.10 -1.66
CA PHE A 73 5.98 -0.96 -0.41
C PHE A 73 5.30 -2.26 0.02
N GLN A 74 4.40 -2.80 -0.81
CA GLN A 74 3.60 -4.01 -0.49
C GLN A 74 4.47 -5.26 -0.28
N THR A 75 5.61 -5.32 -0.97
CA THR A 75 6.55 -6.45 -0.87
C THR A 75 7.63 -6.25 0.19
N LYS A 76 7.58 -5.17 0.99
CA LYS A 76 8.62 -4.82 1.98
C LYS A 76 10.01 -4.75 1.36
N CYS A 77 10.08 -4.13 0.18
CA CYS A 77 11.30 -3.92 -0.58
C CYS A 77 12.01 -5.22 -0.98
N LYS A 78 11.26 -6.30 -1.25
CA LYS A 78 11.82 -7.61 -1.58
C LYS A 78 12.77 -7.57 -2.79
N LYS A 79 12.42 -6.75 -3.79
CA LYS A 79 13.23 -6.51 -5.00
C LYS A 79 14.16 -5.31 -4.90
N CYS A 80 14.25 -4.63 -3.76
CA CYS A 80 15.12 -3.46 -3.64
C CYS A 80 16.58 -3.86 -3.52
N THR A 81 17.45 -3.05 -4.11
CA THR A 81 18.89 -3.14 -3.85
C THR A 81 19.21 -2.74 -2.41
N GLU A 82 20.39 -3.13 -1.92
CA GLU A 82 20.83 -2.72 -0.57
C GLU A 82 20.92 -1.20 -0.41
N LYS A 83 21.32 -0.49 -1.47
CA LYS A 83 21.36 0.99 -1.45
C LYS A 83 19.95 1.58 -1.38
N GLN A 84 18.98 1.03 -2.10
CA GLN A 84 17.57 1.46 -2.04
C GLN A 84 16.97 1.25 -0.64
N LYS A 85 17.27 0.13 0.01
CA LYS A 85 16.85 -0.13 1.40
C LYS A 85 17.42 0.92 2.37
N ILE A 86 18.71 1.24 2.24
CA ILE A 86 19.37 2.29 3.05
C ILE A 86 18.74 3.67 2.81
N ILE A 87 18.38 4.00 1.56
CA ILE A 87 17.71 5.26 1.22
C ILE A 87 16.35 5.35 1.94
N ILE A 88 15.55 4.29 1.89
CA ILE A 88 14.24 4.22 2.56
C ILE A 88 14.41 4.34 4.09
N GLU A 89 15.38 3.64 4.66
CA GLU A 89 15.68 3.72 6.10
C GLU A 89 16.06 5.15 6.52
N LYS A 90 16.92 5.82 5.74
CA LYS A 90 17.27 7.23 5.96
C LYS A 90 16.06 8.15 5.86
N ALA A 91 15.16 7.91 4.91
CA ALA A 91 13.91 8.66 4.76
C ALA A 91 12.99 8.50 5.97
N LEU A 92 12.94 7.31 6.56
CA LEU A 92 12.10 7.01 7.72
C LEU A 92 12.69 7.49 9.05
N THR A 93 14.01 7.48 9.20
CA THR A 93 14.68 7.81 10.47
C THR A 93 14.97 9.30 10.61
N LYS A 94 15.24 10.01 9.50
CA LYS A 94 15.61 11.42 9.54
C LYS A 94 14.46 12.27 10.10
N LYS A 95 14.68 12.89 11.25
CA LYS A 95 13.77 13.91 11.80
C LYS A 95 13.84 15.15 10.91
N ASN A 96 12.70 15.58 10.38
CA ASN A 96 12.61 16.75 9.50
C ASN A 96 11.31 17.51 9.81
N ASN A 97 11.35 18.83 9.71
CA ASN A 97 10.20 19.71 9.96
C ASN A 97 9.45 20.06 8.66
N ASN A 98 9.91 19.58 7.50
CA ASN A 98 9.25 19.78 6.22
C ASN A 98 7.96 18.97 6.16
N LYS A 99 6.81 19.65 5.95
CA LYS A 99 5.48 19.05 5.88
C LYS A 99 5.41 17.87 4.90
N HIS A 100 6.06 17.97 3.74
CA HIS A 100 6.02 16.93 2.70
C HIS A 100 6.76 15.68 3.14
N ILE A 101 7.90 15.83 3.83
CA ILE A 101 8.63 14.68 4.38
C ILE A 101 7.80 14.01 5.49
N ILE A 102 7.18 14.81 6.36
CA ILE A 102 6.33 14.29 7.43
C ILE A 102 5.15 13.51 6.83
N THR A 103 4.48 14.06 5.81
CA THR A 103 3.37 13.40 5.11
C THR A 103 3.82 12.10 4.44
N MET A 104 4.92 12.14 3.68
CA MET A 104 5.48 10.95 3.02
C MET A 104 5.86 9.86 4.03
N ARG A 105 6.51 10.25 5.13
CA ARG A 105 6.85 9.33 6.22
C ARG A 105 5.60 8.73 6.86
N LYS A 106 4.55 9.54 7.08
CA LYS A 106 3.26 9.05 7.61
C LYS A 106 2.61 8.06 6.65
N LEU A 107 2.61 8.32 5.34
CA LEU A 107 2.07 7.39 4.34
C LEU A 107 2.81 6.05 4.33
N ILE A 108 4.15 6.10 4.36
CA ILE A 108 4.98 4.89 4.43
C ILE A 108 4.68 4.14 5.75
N LEU A 109 4.68 4.82 6.90
CA LEU A 109 4.43 4.19 8.21
C LEU A 109 3.00 3.66 8.37
N TYR A 110 1.99 4.37 7.85
CA TYR A 110 0.58 3.97 7.94
C TYR A 110 0.37 2.62 7.26
N ASN A 111 0.84 2.49 6.01
CA ASN A 111 0.69 1.25 5.27
C ASN A 111 1.52 0.09 5.91
N LEU A 112 2.65 0.40 6.56
CA LEU A 112 3.49 -0.59 7.27
C LEU A 112 2.80 -1.09 8.54
N CYS A 113 2.07 -0.20 9.23
CA CYS A 113 1.22 -0.53 10.36
C CYS A 113 -0.02 -1.33 9.94
N THR A 114 -0.63 -1.00 8.81
CA THR A 114 -1.77 -1.75 8.25
C THR A 114 -1.40 -3.21 7.98
N GLU A 115 -0.22 -3.47 7.41
CA GLU A 115 0.26 -4.85 7.23
C GLU A 115 0.57 -5.57 8.54
N LYS A 116 1.20 -4.91 9.53
CA LYS A 116 1.43 -5.53 10.85
C LYS A 116 0.11 -5.87 11.55
N LYS A 117 -0.89 -5.00 11.43
CA LYS A 117 -2.24 -5.24 11.94
C LYS A 117 -2.92 -6.39 11.21
N MET A 118 -2.74 -6.49 9.88
CA MET A 118 -3.21 -7.64 9.10
C MET A 118 -2.50 -8.94 9.51
N LEU A 119 -1.18 -8.93 9.72
CA LEU A 119 -0.41 -10.09 10.19
C LEU A 119 -0.82 -10.55 11.59
N LEU A 120 -1.10 -9.61 12.51
CA LEU A 120 -1.63 -9.93 13.84
C LEU A 120 -3.03 -10.55 13.78
N ILE A 121 -3.87 -10.09 12.85
CA ILE A 121 -5.18 -10.72 12.56
C ILE A 121 -4.97 -12.14 12.02
N GLN A 122 -4.02 -12.37 11.11
CA GLN A 122 -3.71 -13.71 10.58
C GLN A 122 -3.19 -14.69 11.66
N LEU A 123 -2.40 -14.21 12.62
CA LEU A 123 -1.93 -15.01 13.75
C LEU A 123 -3.07 -15.36 14.73
N ASN A 124 -3.99 -14.43 14.96
CA ASN A 124 -5.18 -14.68 15.80
C ASN A 124 -6.21 -15.58 15.11
N ILE A 125 -6.27 -15.59 13.77
CA ILE A 125 -7.14 -16.52 13.01
C ILE A 125 -6.54 -17.94 13.03
N SER A 126 -5.21 -18.06 12.94
CA SER A 126 -4.51 -19.36 12.94
C SER A 126 -4.66 -20.14 14.25
N SER A 127 -4.81 -19.45 15.39
CA SER A 127 -5.09 -20.08 16.68
C SER A 127 -6.58 -20.47 16.87
N VAL A 128 -7.48 -19.87 16.09
CA VAL A 128 -8.92 -20.18 16.09
C VAL A 128 -9.25 -21.33 15.14
N ILE A 129 -8.47 -21.53 14.07
CA ILE A 129 -8.69 -22.60 13.09
C ILE A 129 -7.63 -23.69 13.24
N THR A 130 -7.83 -24.61 14.18
CA THR A 130 -7.18 -25.93 14.12
C THR A 130 -7.82 -26.73 12.98
N VAL A 131 -7.24 -26.70 11.77
CA VAL A 131 -7.67 -27.56 10.66
C VAL A 131 -7.19 -28.99 10.91
N GLU A 132 -7.84 -29.70 11.83
CA GLU A 132 -7.71 -31.15 11.93
C GLU A 132 -8.27 -31.79 10.65
N SER A 133 -7.38 -32.42 9.89
CA SER A 133 -7.60 -33.35 8.77
C SER A 133 -9.01 -33.45 8.16
N MET A 134 -9.51 -32.36 7.59
CA MET A 134 -10.76 -32.38 6.83
C MET A 134 -10.56 -33.01 5.45
N SER A 135 -11.48 -33.92 5.04
CA SER A 135 -11.48 -34.59 3.74
C SER A 135 -11.53 -33.58 2.58
N GLN A 136 -10.97 -33.92 1.41
CA GLN A 136 -10.85 -32.97 0.29
C GLN A 136 -12.20 -32.34 -0.14
N LEU A 137 -13.31 -33.07 -0.02
CA LEU A 137 -14.64 -32.56 -0.36
C LEU A 137 -15.10 -31.47 0.61
N SER A 138 -14.81 -31.63 1.90
CA SER A 138 -15.19 -30.66 2.94
C SER A 138 -14.36 -29.37 2.90
N ARG A 139 -13.10 -29.43 2.44
CA ARG A 139 -12.27 -28.23 2.21
C ARG A 139 -12.79 -27.36 1.07
N ILE A 140 -13.24 -27.98 -0.03
CA ILE A 140 -13.81 -27.24 -1.18
C ILE A 140 -15.09 -26.52 -0.75
N ILE A 141 -15.96 -27.19 0.01
CA ILE A 141 -17.20 -26.58 0.54
C ILE A 141 -16.88 -25.40 1.44
N LEU A 142 -15.87 -25.51 2.33
CA LEU A 142 -15.45 -24.40 3.19
C LEU A 142 -14.85 -23.23 2.39
N ILE A 143 -14.01 -23.50 1.40
CA ILE A 143 -13.44 -22.45 0.53
C ILE A 143 -14.55 -21.74 -0.22
N VAL A 144 -15.50 -22.48 -0.82
CA VAL A 144 -16.65 -21.89 -1.52
C VAL A 144 -17.51 -21.10 -0.55
N ALA A 145 -17.81 -21.62 0.64
CA ALA A 145 -18.57 -20.91 1.67
C ALA A 145 -17.86 -19.63 2.13
N MET A 146 -16.54 -19.66 2.32
CA MET A 146 -15.75 -18.48 2.68
C MET A 146 -15.67 -17.45 1.54
N ASN A 147 -15.56 -17.88 0.28
CA ASN A 147 -15.58 -16.98 -0.88
C ASN A 147 -16.96 -16.34 -1.07
N VAL A 148 -18.03 -17.13 -0.92
CA VAL A 148 -19.41 -16.62 -0.93
C VAL A 148 -19.65 -15.67 0.23
N LEU A 149 -19.20 -16.02 1.44
CA LEU A 149 -19.29 -15.14 2.61
C LEU A 149 -18.49 -13.85 2.40
N MET A 150 -17.30 -13.92 1.83
CA MET A 150 -16.50 -12.73 1.49
C MET A 150 -17.20 -11.87 0.43
N TYR A 151 -17.81 -12.48 -0.59
CA TYR A 151 -18.59 -11.75 -1.60
C TYR A 151 -19.82 -11.05 -0.99
N VAL A 152 -20.59 -11.77 -0.16
CA VAL A 152 -21.77 -11.22 0.53
C VAL A 152 -21.36 -10.10 1.49
N LEU A 153 -20.31 -10.30 2.29
CA LEU A 153 -19.79 -9.26 3.20
C LEU A 153 -19.17 -8.08 2.46
N ALA A 154 -18.63 -8.29 1.25
CA ALA A 154 -18.13 -7.20 0.42
C ALA A 154 -19.30 -6.34 -0.10
N VAL A 155 -20.37 -6.96 -0.60
CA VAL A 155 -21.57 -6.23 -1.08
C VAL A 155 -22.23 -5.40 0.03
N GLU A 156 -22.20 -5.86 1.29
CA GLU A 156 -22.75 -5.06 2.41
C GLU A 156 -21.83 -3.91 2.86
N ARG A 157 -20.53 -3.94 2.54
CA ARG A 157 -19.57 -2.91 2.98
C ARG A 157 -19.23 -1.87 1.93
N TYR A 158 -19.30 -2.22 0.65
CA TYR A 158 -19.03 -1.28 -0.43
C TYR A 158 -20.34 -0.62 -0.84
N SER A 159 -20.49 0.65 -0.45
CA SER A 159 -21.61 1.48 -0.87
C SER A 159 -21.46 1.79 -2.36
N ASP A 160 -22.45 1.42 -3.16
CA ASP A 160 -22.58 1.78 -4.58
C ASP A 160 -22.77 3.30 -4.79
N GLN A 161 -23.05 4.04 -3.71
CA GLN A 161 -23.19 5.50 -3.68
C GLN A 161 -22.01 6.26 -4.30
N PHE A 162 -20.83 5.65 -4.38
CA PHE A 162 -19.60 6.28 -4.85
C PHE A 162 -19.05 5.68 -6.16
N ASP A 163 -19.77 4.74 -6.77
CA ASP A 163 -19.33 4.08 -8.02
C ASP A 163 -19.37 5.03 -9.23
N ASP A 164 -20.23 6.05 -9.18
CA ASP A 164 -20.40 7.04 -10.26
C ASP A 164 -19.54 8.32 -10.09
N ILE A 165 -18.56 8.32 -9.19
CA ILE A 165 -17.66 9.47 -9.05
C ILE A 165 -16.72 9.54 -10.26
N ASP A 166 -16.80 10.64 -11.02
CA ASP A 166 -15.83 10.96 -12.07
C ASP A 166 -14.49 11.38 -11.44
N MET A 167 -13.69 10.37 -11.11
CA MET A 167 -12.34 10.55 -10.58
C MET A 167 -11.46 11.37 -11.53
N ASP A 168 -11.63 11.22 -12.84
CA ASP A 168 -10.80 11.93 -13.80
C ASP A 168 -11.13 13.44 -13.83
N ALA A 169 -12.40 13.82 -13.68
CA ALA A 169 -12.79 15.23 -13.56
C ALA A 169 -12.21 15.88 -12.30
N ILE A 170 -12.22 15.15 -11.17
CA ILE A 170 -11.63 15.62 -9.91
C ILE A 170 -10.12 15.76 -10.06
N LEU A 171 -9.44 14.76 -10.64
CA LEU A 171 -7.99 14.77 -10.80
C LEU A 171 -7.51 15.85 -11.79
N ARG A 172 -8.30 16.19 -12.81
CA ARG A 172 -7.98 17.27 -13.77
C ARG A 172 -8.19 18.67 -13.20
N ASN A 173 -8.95 18.81 -12.11
CA ASN A 173 -9.24 20.11 -11.49
C ASN A 173 -8.36 20.33 -10.26
N ASP A 174 -7.32 21.16 -10.41
CA ASP A 174 -6.35 21.44 -9.34
C ASP A 174 -7.00 21.96 -8.04
N THR A 175 -8.04 22.79 -8.15
CA THR A 175 -8.76 23.33 -6.98
C THR A 175 -9.54 22.24 -6.25
N GLN A 176 -10.32 21.43 -6.96
CA GLN A 176 -11.06 20.34 -6.34
C GLN A 176 -10.10 19.30 -5.74
N ARG A 177 -9.05 18.93 -6.47
CA ARG A 177 -8.01 18.02 -5.97
C ARG A 177 -7.37 18.53 -4.68
N GLU A 178 -7.07 19.82 -4.60
CA GLU A 178 -6.50 20.43 -3.39
C GLU A 178 -7.50 20.50 -2.22
N GLU A 179 -8.78 20.73 -2.49
CA GLU A 179 -9.83 20.68 -1.45
C GLU A 179 -9.99 19.27 -0.86
N TYR A 180 -10.07 18.25 -1.73
CA TYR A 180 -10.09 16.85 -1.30
C TYR A 180 -8.84 16.48 -0.49
N HIS A 181 -7.67 16.95 -0.93
CA HIS A 181 -6.40 16.74 -0.22
C HIS A 181 -6.39 17.39 1.16
N LYS A 182 -6.83 18.66 1.26
CA LYS A 182 -6.91 19.40 2.52
C LYS A 182 -7.84 18.72 3.53
N CYS A 183 -9.01 18.29 3.06
CA CYS A 183 -9.95 17.51 3.86
C CYS A 183 -9.32 16.19 4.34
N TYR A 184 -8.78 15.37 3.43
CA TYR A 184 -8.16 14.08 3.76
C TYR A 184 -7.01 14.22 4.78
N MET A 185 -6.22 15.29 4.67
CA MET A 185 -5.12 15.57 5.59
C MET A 185 -5.56 16.24 6.91
N ASN A 186 -6.85 16.52 7.09
CA ASN A 186 -7.41 17.26 8.22
C ASN A 186 -6.74 18.64 8.41
N THR A 187 -6.51 19.33 7.29
CA THR A 187 -5.87 20.67 7.24
C THR A 187 -6.78 21.75 6.68
N GLY A 188 -8.00 21.37 6.29
CA GLY A 188 -9.03 22.26 5.80
C GLY A 188 -10.43 21.63 5.97
N PRO A 189 -11.49 22.39 5.69
CA PRO A 189 -12.85 21.91 5.82
C PRO A 189 -13.15 20.79 4.82
N CYS A 190 -14.03 19.88 5.22
CA CYS A 190 -14.58 18.85 4.37
C CYS A 190 -16.05 19.17 4.07
N ASN A 191 -16.52 18.86 2.86
CA ASN A 191 -17.95 18.77 2.57
C ASN A 191 -18.47 17.35 2.84
N THR A 192 -19.79 17.16 2.80
CA THR A 192 -20.44 15.87 3.13
C THR A 192 -19.96 14.69 2.28
N MET A 193 -19.65 14.91 1.01
CA MET A 193 -19.12 13.88 0.10
C MET A 193 -17.68 13.51 0.46
N GLN A 194 -16.84 14.51 0.71
CA GLN A 194 -15.46 14.34 1.15
C GLN A 194 -15.41 13.66 2.53
N GLU A 195 -16.31 14.03 3.45
CA GLU A 195 -16.46 13.38 4.77
C GLU A 195 -16.87 11.92 4.65
N ALA A 196 -17.77 11.58 3.71
CA ALA A 196 -18.19 10.20 3.51
C ALA A 196 -17.05 9.35 2.92
N LEU A 197 -16.31 9.88 1.94
CA LEU A 197 -15.17 9.20 1.32
C LEU A 197 -13.99 9.04 2.27
N THR A 198 -13.66 10.09 3.02
CA THR A 198 -12.63 10.03 4.06
C THR A 198 -13.08 9.14 5.20
N GLY A 199 -14.37 9.16 5.58
CA GLY A 199 -15.02 8.39 6.64
C GLY A 199 -14.84 6.88 6.53
N THR A 200 -14.77 6.35 5.31
CA THR A 200 -14.38 4.95 5.04
C THR A 200 -12.96 4.59 5.51
N TYR A 201 -12.10 5.60 5.70
CA TYR A 201 -10.72 5.50 6.18
C TYR A 201 -10.43 6.38 7.41
N VAL A 202 -11.43 7.00 8.04
CA VAL A 202 -11.23 7.82 9.25
C VAL A 202 -10.77 6.91 10.38
N TYR A 203 -9.45 6.85 10.55
CA TYR A 203 -8.84 6.51 11.81
C TYR A 203 -9.15 7.67 12.76
N ASN A 204 -9.96 7.43 13.80
CA ASN A 204 -10.14 8.38 14.89
C ASN A 204 -8.77 8.73 15.50
N ALA A 205 -8.17 9.81 15.03
CA ALA A 205 -6.88 10.31 15.51
C ALA A 205 -7.01 11.12 16.81
N THR A 206 -8.10 10.94 17.57
CA THR A 206 -8.34 11.67 18.82
C THR A 206 -7.64 11.05 20.04
N ASN A 207 -6.89 9.95 19.89
CA ASN A 207 -6.26 9.26 21.03
C ASN A 207 -4.71 9.21 20.96
N TYR A 208 -4.04 10.11 20.23
CA TYR A 208 -2.57 10.16 20.21
C TYR A 208 -2.00 11.57 20.42
N THR A 209 -2.65 12.32 21.30
CA THR A 209 -2.01 13.38 22.09
C THR A 209 -2.19 12.95 23.54
N ASP A 210 -1.18 12.27 24.08
CA ASP A 210 -0.84 12.16 25.52
C ASP A 210 -0.01 10.87 25.74
N ALA A 211 1.27 10.93 25.35
CA ALA A 211 2.40 10.17 25.92
C ALA A 211 3.72 10.67 25.32
#